data_AF-A0A4V6PE26-F1
#
_entry.id   AF-A0A4V6PE26-F1
#
_cell.length_a   1.000
_cell.length_b   1.000
_cell.length_c   1.000
_cell.angle_alpha   90.00
_cell.angle_beta   90.00
_cell.angle_gamma   90.00
#
_symmetry.space_group_name_H-M   'P 1'
#
loop_
_entity.id
_entity.type
_entity.pdbx_description
1 polymer ?
#
loop_
_entity_poly.entity_id
_entity_poly.type
_entity_poly.pdbx_seq_one_letter_code
_entity_poly.pdbx_strand_id
1 'polypeptide(L)' 'MSEPPETVVWHDGRDVYVYPGGDSFYVDEIEAIRAGVEERRKQPLKADNLDELRAKLEALRDWSC' A
#
# COMPACT_ATOMS: atom_id res chain seq x y z
N MET A 1 -0.39 11.74 14.53
CA MET A 1 0.10 11.90 13.15
C MET A 1 1.52 11.34 13.16
N SER A 2 1.81 10.30 12.39
CA SER A 2 3.16 9.74 12.33
C SER A 2 4.08 10.77 11.69
N GLU A 3 5.22 11.05 12.32
CA GLU A 3 6.24 11.91 11.75
C GLU A 3 6.70 11.35 10.38
N PRO A 4 6.99 12.22 9.40
CA PRO A 4 7.42 11.78 8.08
C PRO A 4 8.76 11.02 8.17
N PRO A 5 8.98 9.99 7.34
CA PRO A 5 10.26 9.29 7.30
C PRO A 5 11.38 10.22 6.82
N GLU A 6 12.58 10.04 7.36
CA GLU A 6 13.78 10.69 6.88
C GLU A 6 14.38 9.89 5.71
N THR A 7 14.98 10.57 4.73
CA THR A 7 15.69 9.90 3.62
C THR A 7 17.19 10.00 3.84
N VAL A 8 17.87 8.85 3.85
CA VAL A 8 19.34 8.77 4.01
C VAL A 8 19.95 7.87 2.93
N VAL A 9 21.22 8.12 2.59
CA VAL A 9 21.99 7.26 1.69
C VAL A 9 22.64 6.15 2.52
N TRP A 10 22.31 4.89 2.21
CA TRP A 10 22.85 3.71 2.90
C TRP A 10 24.25 3.36 2.38
N HIS A 11 24.95 2.43 3.04
CA HIS A 11 26.34 2.07 2.70
C HIS A 11 26.53 1.50 1.27
N ASP A 12 25.45 1.02 0.67
CA ASP A 12 25.40 0.55 -0.73
C ASP A 12 25.16 1.69 -1.74
N GLY A 13 25.04 2.94 -1.27
CA GLY A 13 24.80 4.11 -2.12
C GLY A 13 23.34 4.31 -2.54
N ARG A 14 22.41 3.48 -2.03
CA ARG A 14 20.97 3.59 -2.27
C ARG A 14 20.28 4.45 -1.22
N ASP A 15 19.24 5.15 -1.64
CA ASP A 15 18.35 5.89 -0.74
C ASP A 15 17.46 4.95 0.07
N VAL A 16 17.35 5.24 1.37
CA VAL A 16 16.56 4.50 2.35
C VAL A 16 15.69 5.48 3.12
N TYR A 17 14.40 5.15 3.23
CA TYR A 17 13.48 5.77 4.17
C TYR A 17 13.70 5.18 5.56
N VAL A 18 13.98 6.03 6.55
CA VAL A 18 14.08 5.68 7.96
C VAL A 18 12.87 6.23 8.67
N TYR A 19 12.04 5.34 9.21
CA TYR A 19 10.84 5.72 9.94
C TYR A 19 11.18 5.96 11.42
N PRO A 20 10.45 6.86 12.10
CA PRO A 20 10.62 7.13 13.53
C PRO A 20 10.48 5.89 14.42
N GLY A 21 9.80 4.84 13.93
CA GLY A 21 9.65 3.54 14.60
C GLY A 21 10.86 2.62 14.52
N GLY A 22 11.92 3.01 13.79
CA GLY A 22 13.12 2.20 13.58
C GLY A 22 13.08 1.31 12.33
N ASP A 23 11.94 1.25 11.63
CA ASP A 23 11.84 0.57 10.34
C ASP A 23 12.62 1.32 9.26
N SER A 24 13.23 0.59 8.34
CA SER A 24 13.99 1.15 7.22
C SER A 24 13.68 0.41 5.93
N PHE A 25 13.39 1.14 4.86
CA PHE A 25 13.04 0.57 3.56
C PHE A 25 13.77 1.29 2.43
N TYR A 26 14.19 0.56 1.40
CA TYR A 26 14.76 1.19 0.22
C TYR A 26 13.70 2.00 -0.52
N VAL A 27 14.07 3.21 -0.94
CA VAL A 27 13.14 4.11 -1.63
C VAL A 27 12.63 3.48 -2.93
N ASP A 28 13.50 2.81 -3.68
CA ASP A 28 13.14 2.18 -4.95
C ASP A 28 12.09 1.06 -4.79
N GLU A 29 12.18 0.28 -3.70
CA GLU A 29 11.21 -0.79 -3.42
C GLU A 29 9.84 -0.19 -3.08
N ILE A 30 9.80 0.88 -2.29
CA ILE A 30 8.57 1.58 -1.94
C ILE A 30 7.94 2.22 -3.17
N GLU A 31 8.73 2.85 -4.04
CA GLU A 31 8.24 3.43 -5.28
C GLU A 31 7.71 2.36 -6.25
N ALA A 32 8.38 1.21 -6.36
CA ALA A 32 7.91 0.09 -7.17
C ALA A 32 6.57 -0.47 -6.67
N ILE A 33 6.42 -0.65 -5.35
CA ILE A 33 5.16 -1.08 -4.75
C ILE A 33 4.06 -0.05 -5.03
N ARG A 34 4.34 1.24 -4.84
CA ARG A 34 3.39 2.32 -5.10
C ARG A 34 2.94 2.33 -6.56
N ALA A 35 3.88 2.25 -7.50
CA ALA A 35 3.59 2.17 -8.92
C ALA A 35 2.69 0.95 -9.25
N GLY A 36 3.00 -0.23 -8.69
CA GLY A 36 2.20 -1.44 -8.89
C GLY A 36 0.81 -1.38 -8.24
N VAL A 37 0.64 -0.65 -7.13
CA VAL A 37 -0.67 -0.39 -6.53
C VAL A 37 -1.46 0.59 -7.39
N GLU A 38 -0.84 1.66 -7.88
CA GLU A 38 -1.50 2.63 -8.77
C GLU A 38 -1.90 2.01 -10.10
N GLU A 39 -1.07 1.12 -10.66
CA GLU A 39 -1.41 0.37 -11.87
C GLU A 39 -2.60 -0.56 -11.63
N ARG A 40 -2.60 -1.34 -10.54
CA ARG A 40 -3.76 -2.17 -10.17
C ARG A 40 -5.03 -1.35 -9.90
N ARG A 41 -4.89 -0.14 -9.36
CA ARG A 41 -6.02 0.78 -9.14
C ARG A 41 -6.59 1.33 -10.44
N LYS A 42 -5.77 1.49 -11.48
CA LYS A 42 -6.20 1.90 -12.83
C LYS A 42 -6.85 0.78 -13.62
N GLN A 43 -6.63 -0.48 -13.24
CA GLN A 43 -7.31 -1.59 -13.87
C GLN A 43 -8.79 -1.61 -13.43
N PRO A 44 -9.75 -1.76 -14.37
CA PRO A 44 -11.13 -1.95 -13.99
C PRO A 44 -11.24 -3.21 -13.11
N LEU A 45 -12.05 -3.13 -12.05
CA LEU A 45 -12.40 -4.31 -11.28
C LEU A 45 -12.97 -5.35 -12.26
N LYS A 46 -12.32 -6.52 -12.34
CA LYS A 46 -12.86 -7.65 -13.09
C LYS A 46 -14.25 -7.96 -12.53
N ALA A 47 -15.16 -8.45 -13.38
CA ALA A 47 -16.54 -8.75 -12.99
C ALA A 47 -16.59 -9.65 -11.72
N ASP A 48 -15.69 -10.63 -11.62
CA ASP A 48 -15.56 -11.50 -10.43
C ASP A 48 -15.23 -10.72 -9.15
N ASN A 49 -14.44 -9.64 -9.24
CA ASN A 49 -14.11 -8.80 -8.10
C ASN A 49 -15.31 -7.95 -7.66
N LEU A 50 -16.23 -7.61 -8.56
CA LEU A 50 -17.44 -6.84 -8.25
C LEU A 50 -18.46 -7.68 -7.48
N ASP A 51 -18.69 -8.93 -7.89
CA ASP A 51 -19.55 -9.87 -7.16
C ASP A 51 -18.99 -10.20 -5.77
N GLU A 52 -17.66 -10.41 -5.66
CA GLU A 52 -17.02 -10.62 -4.35
C GLU A 52 -17.13 -9.37 -3.46
N LEU A 53 -16.95 -8.18 -4.02
CA LEU A 53 -17.12 -6.93 -3.27
C LEU A 53 -18.54 -6.78 -2.75
N ARG A 54 -19.53 -7.09 -3.60
CA ARG A 54 -20.95 -7.01 -3.26
C ARG A 54 -21.31 -7.99 -2.15
N ALA A 55 -20.86 -9.24 -2.25
CA ALA A 55 -21.08 -10.25 -1.22
C ALA A 55 -20.46 -9.84 0.13
N LYS A 56 -19.25 -9.27 0.13
CA LYS A 56 -18.60 -8.75 1.35
C LYS A 56 -19.35 -7.55 1.94
N LEU A 57 -19.87 -6.66 1.10
CA LEU A 57 -20.63 -5.50 1.54
C LEU A 57 -21.96 -5.92 2.19
N GLU A 58 -22.65 -6.90 1.63
CA GLU A 58 -23.89 -7.45 2.21
C GLU A 58 -23.63 -8.16 3.54
N ALA A 59 -22.56 -8.97 3.63
CA ALA A 59 -22.17 -9.60 4.88
C ALA A 59 -21.85 -8.60 6.01
N LEU A 60 -21.21 -7.47 5.67
CA LEU A 60 -20.94 -6.39 6.63
C LEU A 60 -22.21 -5.64 7.05
N ARG A 61 -23.17 -5.46 6.13
CA ARG A 61 -24.47 -4.87 6.44
C ARG A 61 -25.27 -5.75 7.40
N ASP A 62 -25.27 -7.05 7.17
CA ASP A 62 -26.00 -8.01 8.03
C ASP A 62 -25.34 -8.20 9.40
N TRP A 63 -24.03 -7.97 9.53
CA TRP A 63 -23.33 -8.02 10.81
C TRP A 63 -23.56 -6.78 11.71
N SER A 64 -24.14 -5.70 11.16
CA SER A 64 -24.49 -4.49 11.91
C SER A 64 -25.94 -4.44 12.40
N CYS A 65 -26.70 -5.53 12.26
CA CYS A 65 -28.07 -5.74 12.78
C CYS A 65 -28.08 -6.81 13.88
#